data_AF-A0A2V9WCY6-F1
#
_entry.id   AF-A0A2V9WCY6-F1
#
_cell.length_a   1.000
_cell.length_b   1.000
_cell.length_c   1.000
_cell.angle_alpha   90.00
_cell.angle_beta   90.00
_cell.angle_gamma   90.00
#
_symmetry.space_group_name_H-M   'P 1'
#
loop_
_entity.id
_entity.type
_entity.pdbx_description
1 polymer ?
#
loop_
_entity_poly.entity_id
_entity_poly.type
_entity_poly.pdbx_seq_one_letter_code
_entity_poly.pdbx_strand_id
1 'polypeptide(L)'
;MIQPLRRTHRAIFFVLGIALPVLFIGGLLARHAPLSAVQPVEDKLAQTNGGTEFVLNHGSSKFTVRLVESRKGEAQREFLVIPSSGFLAPDVFLYWSETQPGASISPNAKLLGKLGPGELYRIPSVSGGYFVLYSVAQNEVLGSIPVGAAT
;
A
#
# COMPACT_ATOMS: atom_id res chain seq x y z
N MET A 1 -59.92 3.62 7.73
CA MET A 1 -59.16 4.89 7.58
C MET A 1 -57.67 4.58 7.41
N ILE A 2 -57.14 4.61 6.18
CA ILE A 2 -55.74 4.25 5.84
C ILE A 2 -55.02 5.37 5.06
N GLN A 3 -55.73 6.44 4.71
CA GLN A 3 -55.22 7.55 3.91
C GLN A 3 -54.11 8.40 4.55
N PRO A 4 -54.08 8.69 5.87
CA PRO A 4 -53.02 9.56 6.41
C PRO A 4 -51.65 8.87 6.33
N LEU A 5 -51.59 7.55 6.53
CA LEU A 5 -50.35 6.77 6.47
C LEU A 5 -49.72 6.78 5.07
N ARG A 6 -50.55 6.74 4.01
CA ARG A 6 -50.08 6.78 2.61
C ARG A 6 -49.51 8.14 2.22
N ARG A 7 -50.00 9.23 2.81
CA ARG A 7 -49.44 10.58 2.60
C ARG A 7 -48.05 10.70 3.20
N THR A 8 -47.85 10.22 4.42
CA THR A 8 -46.54 10.23 5.09
C THR A 8 -45.53 9.37 4.34
N HIS A 9 -45.95 8.18 3.87
CA HIS A 9 -45.07 7.29 3.10
C HIS A 9 -44.59 7.93 1.80
N ARG A 10 -45.49 8.60 1.06
CA ARG A 10 -45.11 9.32 -0.17
C ARG A 10 -44.17 10.48 0.10
N ALA A 11 -44.39 11.24 1.18
CA ALA A 11 -43.52 12.34 1.57
C ALA A 11 -42.09 11.84 1.89
N ILE A 12 -41.99 10.78 2.69
CA ILE A 12 -40.69 10.17 3.03
C ILE A 12 -39.99 9.63 1.78
N PHE A 13 -40.72 8.97 0.86
CA PHE A 13 -40.15 8.43 -0.36
C PHE A 13 -39.62 9.53 -1.29
N PHE A 14 -40.33 10.66 -1.39
CA PHE A 14 -39.85 11.83 -2.14
C PHE A 14 -38.60 12.44 -1.51
N VAL A 15 -38.57 12.58 -0.18
CA VAL A 15 -37.41 13.11 0.54
C VAL A 15 -36.19 12.19 0.34
N LEU A 16 -36.33 10.87 0.52
CA LEU A 16 -35.24 9.92 0.29
C LEU A 16 -34.79 9.90 -1.18
N GLY A 17 -35.73 9.93 -2.12
CA GLY A 17 -35.44 9.92 -3.56
C GLY A 17 -34.58 11.09 -4.02
N ILE A 18 -34.59 12.22 -3.30
CA ILE A 18 -33.75 13.40 -3.57
C ILE A 18 -32.50 13.40 -2.69
N ALA A 19 -32.66 13.16 -1.38
CA ALA A 19 -31.55 13.25 -0.43
C ALA A 19 -30.44 12.22 -0.71
N LEU A 20 -30.83 11.00 -1.08
CA LEU A 20 -29.89 9.90 -1.28
C LEU A 20 -28.96 10.12 -2.50
N PRO A 21 -29.46 10.49 -3.70
CA PRO A 21 -28.57 10.83 -4.81
C PRO A 21 -27.73 12.09 -4.57
N VAL A 22 -28.25 13.09 -3.87
CA VAL A 22 -27.46 14.29 -3.51
C VAL A 22 -26.29 13.93 -2.59
N LEU A 23 -26.53 13.14 -1.55
CA LEU A 23 -25.48 12.65 -0.67
C LEU A 23 -24.49 11.75 -1.40
N PHE A 24 -24.97 10.91 -2.32
CA PHE A 24 -24.12 10.04 -3.12
C PHE A 24 -23.20 10.82 -4.07
N ILE A 25 -23.74 11.81 -4.80
CA ILE A 25 -22.97 12.68 -5.68
C ILE A 25 -22.01 13.54 -4.86
N GLY A 26 -22.46 14.09 -3.72
CA GLY A 26 -21.61 14.84 -2.80
C GLY A 26 -20.45 14.00 -2.25
N GLY A 27 -20.71 12.75 -1.89
CA GLY A 27 -19.67 11.80 -1.47
C GLY A 27 -18.70 11.43 -2.60
N LEU A 28 -19.21 11.27 -3.82
CA LEU A 28 -18.37 11.08 -5.01
C LEU A 28 -17.47 12.30 -5.25
N LEU A 29 -18.02 13.51 -5.24
CA LEU A 29 -17.25 14.74 -5.42
C LEU A 29 -16.26 14.98 -4.28
N ALA A 30 -16.61 14.65 -3.04
CA ALA A 30 -15.69 14.69 -1.91
C ALA A 30 -14.52 13.70 -2.07
N ARG A 31 -14.75 12.55 -2.72
CA ARG A 31 -13.67 11.62 -3.11
C ARG A 31 -12.82 12.15 -4.26
N HIS A 32 -13.35 13.06 -5.08
CA HIS A 32 -12.61 13.81 -6.10
C HIS A 32 -12.01 15.11 -5.57
N ALA A 33 -12.09 15.39 -4.26
CA ALA A 33 -11.17 16.34 -3.67
C ALA A 33 -9.77 15.90 -4.09
N PRO A 34 -8.99 16.76 -4.76
CA PRO A 34 -7.67 16.37 -5.22
C PRO A 34 -6.94 15.88 -3.99
N LEU A 35 -6.62 14.58 -3.97
CA LEU A 35 -5.65 13.99 -3.06
C LEU A 35 -4.54 15.02 -3.00
N SER A 36 -4.34 15.68 -1.84
CA SER A 36 -3.28 16.67 -1.65
C SER A 36 -2.08 16.12 -2.39
N ALA A 37 -1.68 16.81 -3.46
CA ALA A 37 -0.76 16.26 -4.44
C ALA A 37 0.41 15.67 -3.66
N VAL A 38 0.39 14.34 -3.52
CA VAL A 38 1.54 13.62 -3.01
C VAL A 38 2.55 13.97 -4.07
N GLN A 39 3.54 14.78 -3.68
CA GLN A 39 4.57 15.27 -4.56
C GLN A 39 4.96 14.13 -5.49
N PRO A 40 4.93 14.35 -6.82
CA PRO A 40 5.18 13.29 -7.77
C PRO A 40 6.45 12.60 -7.32
N VAL A 41 6.35 11.29 -7.14
CA VAL A 41 7.41 10.43 -6.63
C VAL A 41 8.71 10.61 -7.44
N GLU A 42 8.62 11.17 -8.66
CA GLU A 42 9.72 11.71 -9.47
C GLU A 42 10.66 12.66 -8.72
N ASP A 43 10.16 13.55 -7.87
CA ASP A 43 11.00 14.54 -7.17
C ASP A 43 11.81 13.89 -6.02
N LYS A 44 11.27 12.83 -5.40
CA LYS A 44 12.06 11.95 -4.50
C LYS A 44 12.96 10.97 -5.27
N LEU A 45 12.58 10.57 -6.49
CA LEU A 45 13.37 9.70 -7.37
C LEU A 45 14.63 10.40 -7.87
N ALA A 46 14.54 11.68 -8.21
CA ALA A 46 15.65 12.51 -8.67
C ALA A 46 16.62 12.86 -7.52
N GLN A 47 16.14 12.93 -6.28
CA GLN A 47 16.96 13.26 -5.12
C GLN A 47 17.77 12.09 -4.57
N THR A 48 17.43 10.84 -4.93
CA THR A 48 18.10 9.65 -4.37
C THR A 48 18.80 8.82 -5.45
N ASN A 49 19.98 9.31 -5.83
CA ASN A 49 20.93 8.62 -6.69
C ASN A 49 21.56 7.43 -5.94
N GLY A 50 20.89 6.27 -5.90
CA GLY A 50 21.50 5.06 -5.32
C GLY A 50 20.53 4.00 -4.80
N GLY A 51 19.60 3.53 -5.64
CA GLY A 51 18.66 2.47 -5.26
C GLY A 51 18.84 1.20 -6.09
N THR A 52 18.73 0.03 -5.47
CA THR A 52 18.74 -1.27 -6.15
C THR A 52 17.33 -1.59 -6.60
N GLU A 53 17.15 -1.86 -7.89
CA GLU A 53 15.87 -2.31 -8.44
C GLU A 53 15.76 -3.83 -8.36
N PHE A 54 14.66 -4.29 -7.77
CA PHE A 54 14.32 -5.70 -7.70
C PHE A 54 13.09 -5.96 -8.55
N VAL A 55 13.23 -6.86 -9.53
CA VAL A 55 12.12 -7.33 -10.35
C VAL A 55 11.59 -8.59 -9.71
N LEU A 56 10.37 -8.52 -9.18
CA LEU A 56 9.66 -9.65 -8.62
C LEU A 56 8.66 -10.15 -9.67
N ASN A 57 8.71 -11.46 -9.90
CA ASN A 57 7.79 -12.13 -10.81
C ASN A 57 6.72 -12.81 -9.98
N HIS A 58 5.45 -12.49 -10.24
CA HIS A 58 4.31 -13.15 -9.62
C HIS A 58 3.30 -13.53 -10.70
N GLY A 59 3.19 -14.82 -10.97
CA GLY A 59 2.42 -15.34 -12.11
C GLY A 59 2.90 -14.76 -13.44
N SER A 60 1.98 -14.14 -14.18
CA SER A 60 2.26 -13.43 -15.45
C SER A 60 2.66 -11.96 -15.26
N SER A 61 2.63 -11.46 -14.03
CA SER A 61 2.83 -10.05 -13.72
C SER A 61 4.23 -9.82 -13.16
N LYS A 62 4.95 -8.87 -13.74
CA LYS A 62 6.24 -8.41 -13.23
C LYS A 62 6.02 -7.10 -12.53
N PHE A 63 6.54 -6.97 -11.31
CA PHE A 63 6.53 -5.70 -10.61
C PHE A 63 7.94 -5.37 -10.16
N THR A 64 8.32 -4.13 -10.42
CA THR A 64 9.63 -3.61 -10.03
C THR A 64 9.46 -2.85 -8.73
N VAL A 65 10.27 -3.23 -7.76
CA VAL A 65 10.38 -2.56 -6.47
C VAL A 65 11.75 -1.94 -6.40
N ARG A 66 11.81 -0.61 -6.33
CA ARG A 66 13.08 0.08 -6.12
C ARG A 66 13.31 0.23 -4.62
N LEU A 67 14.44 -0.28 -4.15
CA LEU A 67 14.88 -0.19 -2.78
C LEU A 67 15.95 0.89 -2.67
N VAL A 68 15.70 1.92 -1.86
CA VAL A 68 16.67 2.98 -1.61
C VAL A 68 17.02 3.00 -0.14
N GLU A 69 18.30 2.79 0.17
CA GLU A 69 18.81 2.89 1.53
C GLU A 69 19.09 4.36 1.86
N SER A 70 18.35 4.92 2.81
CA SER A 70 18.64 6.20 3.43
C SER A 70 19.41 5.94 4.72
N ARG A 71 20.73 6.18 4.69
CA ARG A 71 21.60 6.02 5.85
C ARG A 71 21.53 7.29 6.71
N LYS A 72 20.60 7.33 7.66
CA LYS A 72 20.48 8.41 8.64
C LYS A 72 21.20 8.02 9.95
N GLY A 73 22.54 7.98 9.89
CA GLY A 73 23.41 7.61 11.01
C GLY A 73 23.69 6.10 11.13
N GLU A 74 24.67 5.74 11.96
CA GLU A 74 25.25 4.39 12.10
C GLU A 74 24.29 3.30 12.56
N ALA A 75 23.17 3.66 13.19
CA ALA A 75 22.27 2.72 13.87
C ALA A 75 20.89 2.55 13.22
N GLN A 76 20.55 3.32 12.18
CA GLN A 76 19.20 3.27 11.57
C GLN A 76 19.28 3.30 10.05
N ARG A 77 19.02 2.14 9.44
CA ARG A 77 18.83 2.01 7.99
C ARG A 77 17.35 2.19 7.68
N GLU A 78 17.00 3.24 6.95
CA GLU A 78 15.66 3.47 6.43
C GLU A 78 15.61 3.04 4.97
N PHE A 79 14.56 2.33 4.58
CA PHE A 79 14.38 1.83 3.24
C PHE A 79 13.14 2.44 2.61
N LEU A 80 13.32 3.11 1.48
CA LEU A 80 12.21 3.56 0.65
C LEU A 80 11.88 2.44 -0.33
N VAL A 81 10.64 1.97 -0.32
CA VAL A 81 10.15 0.91 -1.20
C VAL A 81 9.17 1.56 -2.18
N ILE A 82 9.56 1.67 -3.44
CA ILE A 82 8.74 2.32 -4.47
C ILE A 82 8.19 1.25 -5.41
N PRO A 83 6.87 1.00 -5.42
CA PRO A 83 6.24 0.14 -6.42
C PRO A 83 6.18 0.84 -7.77
N SER A 84 6.52 0.14 -8.86
CA SER A 84 6.30 0.62 -10.22
C SER A 84 4.80 0.82 -10.53
N SER A 85 4.47 1.72 -11.46
CA SER A 85 3.10 2.11 -11.84
C SER A 85 2.17 0.97 -12.33
N GLY A 86 2.70 -0.24 -12.53
CA GLY A 86 1.94 -1.46 -12.85
C GLY A 86 1.56 -2.32 -11.64
N PHE A 87 1.80 -1.87 -10.41
CA PHE A 87 1.49 -2.64 -9.21
C PHE A 87 -0.02 -2.60 -8.90
N LEU A 88 -0.73 -3.65 -9.35
CA LEU A 88 -2.19 -3.77 -9.24
C LEU A 88 -2.66 -4.61 -8.04
N ALA A 89 -1.76 -5.05 -7.17
CA ALA A 89 -2.13 -5.93 -6.06
C ALA A 89 -2.83 -5.12 -4.93
N PRO A 90 -4.10 -5.46 -4.58
CA PRO A 90 -4.79 -4.82 -3.46
C PRO A 90 -4.21 -5.30 -2.12
N ASP A 91 -4.20 -4.39 -1.15
CA ASP A 91 -3.87 -4.64 0.26
C ASP A 91 -2.58 -5.44 0.50
N VAL A 92 -1.50 -4.92 -0.08
CA VAL A 92 -0.16 -5.47 0.11
C VAL A 92 0.50 -4.84 1.32
N PHE A 93 1.07 -5.70 2.15
CA PHE A 93 1.83 -5.33 3.33
C PHE A 93 3.28 -5.75 3.19
N LEU A 94 4.15 -4.94 3.77
CA LEU A 94 5.57 -5.19 3.84
C LEU A 94 5.90 -5.78 5.20
N TYR A 95 6.49 -6.96 5.19
CA TYR A 95 7.04 -7.62 6.36
C TYR A 95 8.56 -7.67 6.25
N TRP A 96 9.24 -7.79 7.38
CA TRP A 96 10.66 -8.07 7.46
C TRP A 96 10.89 -9.39 8.19
N SER A 97 11.77 -10.23 7.66
CA SER A 97 12.15 -11.48 8.29
C SER A 97 13.67 -11.69 8.18
N GLU A 98 14.25 -12.38 9.16
CA GLU A 98 15.67 -12.77 9.11
C GLU A 98 15.90 -13.93 8.13
N THR A 99 14.88 -14.77 7.95
CA THR A 99 14.94 -15.94 7.07
C THR A 99 14.23 -15.68 5.75
N GLN A 100 14.69 -16.33 4.69
CA GLN A 100 14.03 -16.26 3.40
C GLN A 100 12.63 -16.87 3.53
N PRO A 101 11.56 -16.14 3.19
CA PRO A 101 10.22 -16.69 3.19
C PRO A 101 10.07 -17.72 2.06
N GLY A 102 9.35 -18.80 2.34
CA GLY A 102 8.89 -19.74 1.33
C GLY A 102 7.52 -19.35 0.79
N ALA A 103 6.57 -20.29 0.79
CA ALA A 103 5.18 -20.05 0.37
C ALA A 103 4.34 -19.27 1.41
N SER A 104 4.83 -19.14 2.66
CA SER A 104 4.12 -18.49 3.75
C SER A 104 5.02 -17.51 4.50
N ILE A 105 4.42 -16.52 5.15
CA ILE A 105 5.14 -15.60 6.02
C ILE A 105 5.73 -16.38 7.21
N SER A 106 6.99 -16.11 7.55
CA SER A 106 7.65 -16.67 8.73
C SER A 106 6.94 -16.20 10.00
N PRO A 107 6.74 -17.04 11.03
CA PRO A 107 6.11 -16.63 12.29
C PRO A 107 6.89 -15.54 13.02
N ASN A 108 8.19 -15.41 12.74
CA ASN A 108 9.06 -14.36 13.29
C ASN A 108 9.10 -13.10 12.41
N ALA A 109 8.29 -13.02 11.36
CA ALA A 109 8.26 -11.86 10.49
C ALA A 109 7.60 -10.67 11.19
N LYS A 110 8.27 -9.52 11.14
CA LYS A 110 7.79 -8.27 11.71
C LYS A 110 7.06 -7.46 10.65
N LEU A 111 5.81 -7.07 10.93
CA LEU A 111 5.08 -6.15 10.06
C LEU A 111 5.72 -4.76 10.10
N LEU A 112 6.02 -4.21 8.93
CA LEU A 112 6.56 -2.86 8.78
C LEU A 112 5.50 -1.84 8.39
N GLY A 113 4.48 -2.26 7.66
CA GLY A 113 3.37 -1.40 7.27
C GLY A 113 2.69 -1.84 5.99
N LYS A 114 1.69 -1.06 5.57
CA LYS A 114 1.06 -1.20 4.26
C LYS A 114 2.03 -0.68 3.21
N LEU A 115 2.13 -1.35 2.05
CA LEU A 115 2.94 -0.86 0.94
C LEU A 115 2.27 0.37 0.33
N GLY A 116 2.96 1.52 0.37
CA GLY A 116 2.50 2.78 -0.20
C GLY A 116 3.60 3.52 -0.96
N PRO A 117 3.26 4.34 -1.97
CA PRO A 117 4.25 5.11 -2.70
C PRO A 117 4.92 6.14 -1.78
N GLY A 118 6.25 6.10 -1.70
CA GLY A 118 7.03 7.12 -0.99
C GLY A 118 7.12 6.95 0.54
N GLU A 119 6.71 5.80 1.08
CA GLU A 119 6.83 5.46 2.50
C GLU A 119 8.22 4.93 2.87
N LEU A 120 8.72 5.39 4.02
CA LEU A 120 9.99 4.96 4.59
C LEU A 120 9.75 3.86 5.62
N TYR A 121 10.38 2.71 5.41
CA TYR A 121 10.30 1.57 6.31
C TYR A 121 11.60 1.40 7.10
N ARG A 122 11.45 1.26 8.42
CA ARG A 122 12.57 1.02 9.33
C ARG A 122 12.74 -0.46 9.59
N ILE A 123 13.91 -1.00 9.29
CA ILE A 123 14.23 -2.38 9.68
C ILE A 123 14.66 -2.43 11.14
N PRO A 124 14.25 -3.48 11.88
CA PRO A 124 14.57 -3.63 13.29
C PRO A 124 16.00 -4.13 13.53
N SER A 125 16.68 -4.72 12.54
CA SER A 125 18.02 -5.28 12.69
C SER A 125 19.01 -4.67 11.70
N VAL A 126 20.27 -4.55 12.14
CA VAL A 126 21.41 -4.03 11.36
C VAL A 126 22.07 -5.13 10.51
N SER A 127 21.80 -6.40 10.82
CA SER A 127 22.47 -7.59 10.27
C SER A 127 21.97 -8.05 8.91
N GLY A 128 20.96 -7.38 8.34
CA GLY A 128 20.31 -7.79 7.10
C GLY A 128 19.20 -8.83 7.31
N GLY A 129 18.47 -9.14 6.24
CA GLY A 129 17.30 -10.01 6.21
C GLY A 129 16.56 -9.92 4.87
N TYR A 130 15.27 -10.22 4.88
CA TYR A 130 14.41 -10.22 3.70
C TYR A 130 13.19 -9.35 3.95
N PHE A 131 12.92 -8.43 3.01
CA PHE A 131 11.59 -7.86 2.90
C PHE A 131 10.67 -8.85 2.21
N VAL A 132 9.49 -9.03 2.76
CA VAL A 132 8.48 -9.95 2.25
C VAL A 132 7.25 -9.14 1.90
N LEU A 133 6.85 -9.19 0.64
CA LEU A 133 5.62 -8.59 0.17
C LEU A 133 4.52 -9.63 0.25
N TYR A 134 3.48 -9.32 1.00
CA TYR A 134 2.37 -10.23 1.22
C TYR A 134 1.06 -9.52 0.93
N SER A 135 0.23 -10.14 0.08
CA SER A 135 -1.13 -9.67 -0.16
C SER A 135 -2.06 -10.34 0.84
N VAL A 136 -2.67 -9.53 1.71
CA VAL A 136 -3.71 -10.03 2.63
C VAL A 136 -4.96 -10.44 1.85
N ALA A 137 -5.29 -9.71 0.78
CA ALA A 137 -6.44 -9.99 -0.05
C ALA A 137 -6.35 -11.35 -0.76
N GLN A 138 -5.13 -11.75 -1.17
CA GLN A 138 -4.88 -13.02 -1.86
C GLN A 138 -4.34 -14.12 -0.95
N ASN A 139 -4.02 -13.80 0.31
CA ASN A 139 -3.39 -14.69 1.28
C ASN A 139 -2.10 -15.34 0.73
N GLU A 140 -1.28 -14.56 0.01
CA GLU A 140 -0.10 -15.08 -0.69
C GLU A 140 1.10 -14.15 -0.57
N VAL A 141 2.30 -14.76 -0.53
CA VAL A 141 3.57 -14.06 -0.64
C VAL A 141 3.83 -13.72 -2.10
N LEU A 142 3.85 -12.43 -2.42
CA LEU A 142 4.10 -11.92 -3.77
C LEU A 142 5.58 -12.00 -4.14
N GLY A 143 6.47 -11.93 -3.15
CA GLY A 143 7.90 -12.03 -3.36
C GLY A 143 8.72 -11.60 -2.15
N SER A 144 10.03 -11.84 -2.24
CA SER A 144 10.99 -11.46 -1.20
C SER A 144 12.20 -10.73 -1.77
N ILE A 145 12.65 -9.69 -1.09
CA ILE A 145 13.80 -8.87 -1.47
C ILE A 145 14.87 -9.02 -0.38
N PRO A 146 16.08 -9.52 -0.70
CA PRO A 146 17.17 -9.56 0.27
C PRO A 146 17.69 -8.15 0.54
N VAL A 147 17.93 -7.84 1.81
CA VAL A 147 18.39 -6.53 2.29
C VAL A 147 19.52 -6.72 3.28
N GLY A 148 20.67 -6.13 3.02
CA GLY A 148 21.82 -6.21 3.94
C GLY A 148 22.52 -7.57 3.96
N ALA A 149 22.23 -8.48 3.02
CA ALA A 149 23.07 -9.64 2.77
C ALA A 149 24.34 -9.16 2.05
N ALA A 150 25.47 -9.22 2.74
CA ALA A 150 26.77 -9.23 2.07
C ALA A 150 26.81 -10.44 1.15
N THR A 151 27.17 -10.21 -0.11
CA THR A 151 27.75 -11.24 -0.98
C THR A 151 28.94 -11.92 -0.32
#